data_AF-A0A9N8KIM9-F1
#
_entry.id   AF-A0A9N8KIM9-F1
#
_cell.length_a   1.000
_cell.length_b   1.000
_cell.length_c   1.000
_cell.angle_alpha   90.00
_cell.angle_beta   90.00
_cell.angle_gamma   90.00
#
_symmetry.space_group_name_H-M   'P 1'
#
loop_
_entity.id
_entity.type
_entity.pdbx_description
1 polymer ?
#
loop_
_entity_poly.entity_id
_entity_poly.type
_entity_poly.pdbx_seq_one_letter_code
_entity_poly.pdbx_strand_id
1 'polypeptide(L)'
;MPLLNFHLLRLKDDIQPHTFLTHLQKADPSIKVIVASKPRHFVVKTTTQDAEILNEPWDLMLLLQGPNTALPDSILQHISSKYTLPVGIPSKLLSAYPEKNARLIKEASSAGLTGSLDNPKMPDSSQKLELSPELLKFMEQLLKEHDGPVTMLNLLKFKPNGKQSYYQYGQHFIEVAKKRGGDAKIVGNVVAADGDKGGWDEIAIVHYASIKHFCDMLAGEDYQAINEKFRLPVSV
;
A
#
# COMPACT_ATOMS: atom_id res chain seq x y z
N MET A 1 14.58 12.98 -6.46
CA MET A 1 13.28 12.34 -6.16
C MET A 1 12.39 13.44 -5.61
N PRO A 2 11.35 13.89 -6.33
CA PRO A 2 10.41 14.86 -5.80
C PRO A 2 9.86 14.41 -4.44
N LEU A 3 9.73 15.38 -3.53
CA LEU A 3 9.13 15.19 -2.23
C LEU A 3 7.60 15.17 -2.36
N LEU A 4 6.98 14.16 -1.79
CA LEU A 4 5.55 13.96 -1.68
C LEU A 4 5.20 13.69 -0.22
N ASN A 5 3.92 13.80 0.11
CA ASN A 5 3.41 13.50 1.45
C ASN A 5 2.39 12.38 1.35
N PHE A 6 2.68 11.30 2.06
CA PHE A 6 1.75 10.21 2.29
C PHE A 6 0.90 10.54 3.51
N HIS A 7 -0.40 10.31 3.42
CA HIS A 7 -1.33 10.49 4.54
C HIS A 7 -2.27 9.30 4.69
N LEU A 8 -2.53 8.93 5.94
CA LEU A 8 -3.74 8.19 6.32
C LEU A 8 -4.60 9.13 7.14
N LEU A 9 -5.87 9.25 6.76
CA LEU A 9 -6.82 10.16 7.38
C LEU A 9 -8.02 9.37 7.89
N ARG A 10 -8.36 9.62 9.15
CA ARG A 10 -9.68 9.31 9.69
C ARG A 10 -10.49 10.59 9.60
N LEU A 11 -11.60 10.52 8.89
CA LEU A 11 -12.46 11.66 8.66
C LEU A 11 -13.45 11.78 9.83
N LYS A 12 -14.06 12.95 9.97
CA LYS A 12 -15.22 13.12 10.84
C LYS A 12 -16.47 12.61 10.13
N ASP A 13 -17.48 12.19 10.90
CA ASP A 13 -18.69 11.54 10.38
C ASP A 13 -19.51 12.43 9.43
N ASP A 14 -19.24 13.74 9.43
CA ASP A 14 -19.90 14.74 8.59
C ASP A 14 -19.40 14.77 7.13
N ILE A 15 -18.30 14.07 6.81
CA ILE A 15 -17.69 14.15 5.48
C ILE A 15 -17.39 12.79 4.85
N GLN A 16 -17.73 12.66 3.57
CA GLN A 16 -17.37 11.50 2.76
C GLN A 16 -16.01 11.73 2.06
N PRO A 17 -15.21 10.68 1.78
CA PRO A 17 -13.89 10.83 1.18
C PRO A 17 -13.84 11.63 -0.14
N HIS A 18 -14.85 11.48 -1.01
CA HIS A 18 -14.92 12.24 -2.27
C HIS A 18 -15.18 13.74 -2.04
N THR A 19 -16.01 14.07 -1.05
CA THR A 19 -16.26 15.45 -0.63
C THR A 19 -15.00 16.07 -0.04
N PHE A 20 -14.28 15.31 0.80
CA PHE A 20 -12.99 15.75 1.34
C PHE A 20 -11.98 16.06 0.24
N LEU A 21 -11.85 15.19 -0.77
CA LEU A 21 -10.97 15.44 -1.94
C LEU A 21 -11.38 16.70 -2.71
N THR A 22 -12.69 16.95 -2.85
CA THR A 22 -13.20 18.17 -3.48
C THR A 22 -12.84 19.42 -2.66
N HIS A 23 -12.95 19.35 -1.34
CA HIS A 23 -12.56 20.44 -0.44
C HIS A 23 -11.05 20.68 -0.47
N LEU A 24 -10.23 19.62 -0.48
CA LEU A 24 -8.77 19.70 -0.61
C LEU A 24 -8.38 20.44 -1.90
N GLN A 25 -8.94 20.06 -3.04
CA GLN A 25 -8.64 20.68 -4.33
C GLN A 25 -9.09 22.16 -4.39
N LYS A 26 -10.20 22.50 -3.73
CA LYS A 26 -10.67 23.90 -3.62
C LYS A 26 -9.79 24.74 -2.70
N ALA A 27 -9.31 24.15 -1.61
CA ALA A 27 -8.48 24.83 -0.62
C ALA A 27 -7.08 25.15 -1.15
N ASP A 28 -6.49 24.24 -1.92
CA ASP A 28 -5.21 24.47 -2.60
C ASP A 28 -5.18 23.77 -3.97
N PRO A 29 -5.48 24.51 -5.05
CA PRO A 29 -5.46 23.95 -6.41
C PRO A 29 -4.08 23.49 -6.89
N SER A 30 -3.00 23.87 -6.19
CA SER A 30 -1.63 23.46 -6.55
C SER A 30 -1.30 22.04 -6.06
N ILE A 31 -2.09 21.49 -5.12
CA ILE A 31 -1.95 20.12 -4.66
C ILE A 31 -2.45 19.16 -5.74
N LYS A 32 -1.58 18.23 -6.13
CA LYS A 32 -1.90 17.10 -7.00
C LYS A 32 -2.12 15.86 -6.15
N VAL A 33 -3.30 15.27 -6.27
CA VAL A 33 -3.60 13.95 -5.71
C VAL A 33 -3.02 12.89 -6.64
N ILE A 34 -1.90 12.29 -6.26
CA ILE A 34 -1.27 11.22 -7.05
C ILE A 34 -2.01 9.90 -6.83
N VAL A 35 -2.31 9.57 -5.57
CA VAL A 35 -3.09 8.39 -5.21
C VAL A 35 -4.14 8.80 -4.18
N ALA A 36 -5.37 8.32 -4.36
CA ALA A 36 -6.41 8.31 -3.36
C ALA A 36 -7.04 6.92 -3.31
N SER A 37 -7.13 6.33 -2.12
CA SER A 37 -7.72 4.99 -1.94
C SER A 37 -8.40 4.89 -0.57
N LYS A 38 -9.40 4.03 -0.45
CA LYS A 38 -10.03 3.67 0.82
C LYS A 38 -9.34 2.44 1.42
N PRO A 39 -8.66 2.54 2.58
CA PRO A 39 -8.18 1.37 3.32
C PRO A 39 -9.32 0.42 3.69
N ARG A 40 -9.07 -0.89 3.62
CA ARG A 40 -10.12 -1.91 3.84
C ARG A 40 -9.76 -2.97 4.89
N HIS A 41 -8.48 -3.33 5.02
CA HIS A 41 -8.04 -4.40 5.90
C HIS A 41 -6.54 -4.29 6.17
N PHE A 42 -6.11 -4.80 7.33
CA PHE A 42 -4.70 -4.92 7.71
C PHE A 42 -4.23 -6.35 7.49
N VAL A 43 -3.42 -6.57 6.46
CA VAL A 43 -2.82 -7.89 6.21
C VAL A 43 -1.68 -8.17 7.20
N VAL A 44 -0.83 -7.16 7.41
CA VAL A 44 0.27 -7.18 8.39
C VAL A 44 0.08 -5.97 9.28
N LYS A 45 -0.03 -6.20 10.60
CA LYS A 45 -0.11 -5.11 11.58
C LYS A 45 1.30 -4.71 12.00
N THR A 46 1.54 -3.42 12.20
CA THR A 46 2.83 -3.01 12.77
C THR A 46 2.88 -3.41 14.24
N THR A 47 4.00 -3.99 14.64
CA THR A 47 4.29 -4.41 16.03
C THR A 47 5.33 -3.52 16.69
N THR A 48 5.82 -2.51 15.96
CA THR A 48 6.94 -1.68 16.38
C THR A 48 6.54 -0.20 16.36
N GLN A 49 7.31 0.64 15.69
CA GLN A 49 7.06 2.06 15.55
C GLN A 49 5.67 2.34 14.97
N ASP A 50 5.06 3.42 15.46
CA ASP A 50 3.74 3.90 15.05
C ASP A 50 2.59 2.89 15.23
N ALA A 51 2.77 1.81 16.00
CA ALA A 51 1.77 0.75 16.12
C ALA A 51 0.43 1.20 16.70
N GLU A 52 0.46 2.14 17.64
CA GLU A 52 -0.75 2.72 18.25
C GLU A 52 -1.59 3.51 17.25
N ILE A 53 -0.97 4.14 16.25
CA ILE A 53 -1.68 4.97 15.27
C ILE A 53 -1.97 4.20 13.97
N LEU A 54 -1.01 3.44 13.44
CA LEU A 54 -1.17 2.78 12.14
C LEU A 54 -2.15 1.62 12.15
N ASN A 55 -2.37 0.97 13.29
CA ASN A 55 -3.31 -0.15 13.41
C ASN A 55 -4.77 0.31 13.68
N GLU A 56 -5.03 1.62 13.72
CA GLU A 56 -6.38 2.20 13.79
C GLU A 56 -7.07 2.19 12.42
N PRO A 57 -8.41 2.12 12.33
CA PRO A 57 -9.11 2.20 11.06
C PRO A 57 -8.95 3.58 10.40
N TRP A 58 -8.80 3.56 9.08
CA TRP A 58 -8.57 4.74 8.25
C TRP A 58 -9.59 4.83 7.12
N ASP A 59 -10.07 6.04 6.82
CA ASP A 59 -11.09 6.27 5.79
C ASP A 59 -10.48 6.60 4.43
N LEU A 60 -9.32 7.27 4.43
CA LEU A 60 -8.70 7.78 3.22
C LEU A 60 -7.16 7.71 3.30
N MET A 61 -6.58 7.04 2.31
CA MET A 61 -5.14 7.03 2.03
C MET A 61 -4.86 7.99 0.89
N LEU A 62 -3.92 8.92 1.09
CA LEU A 62 -3.50 9.89 0.08
C LEU A 62 -1.99 9.83 -0.16
N LEU A 63 -1.61 10.02 -1.42
CA LEU A 63 -0.26 10.42 -1.78
C LEU A 63 -0.36 11.73 -2.54
N LEU A 64 0.15 12.81 -1.94
CA LEU A 64 -0.02 14.17 -2.43
C LEU A 64 1.32 14.75 -2.89
N GLN A 65 1.28 15.51 -3.98
CA GLN A 65 2.38 16.34 -4.45
C GLN A 65 1.95 17.81 -4.44
N GLY A 66 2.65 18.66 -3.71
CA GLY A 66 2.32 20.08 -3.62
C GLY A 66 3.52 20.89 -3.11
N PRO A 67 3.41 22.23 -3.11
CA PRO A 67 4.46 23.11 -2.63
C PRO A 67 4.66 23.02 -1.11
N ASN A 68 3.61 22.64 -0.38
CA ASN A 68 3.59 22.54 1.08
C ASN A 68 3.55 21.08 1.53
N THR A 69 4.18 20.80 2.67
CA THR A 69 4.14 19.49 3.32
C THR A 69 2.89 19.28 4.16
N ALA A 70 2.29 20.37 4.65
CA ALA A 70 1.08 20.35 5.44
C ALA A 70 -0.20 20.41 4.58
N LEU A 71 -1.27 19.79 5.08
CA LEU A 71 -2.61 19.96 4.53
C LEU A 71 -3.14 21.38 4.81
N PRO A 72 -3.94 22.00 3.92
CA PRO A 72 -4.51 23.32 4.15
C PRO A 72 -5.34 23.40 5.44
N ASP A 73 -5.21 24.50 6.20
CA ASP A 73 -5.89 24.66 7.50
C ASP A 73 -7.42 24.51 7.42
N SER A 74 -8.01 25.00 6.32
CA SER A 74 -9.46 24.97 6.08
C SER A 74 -10.06 23.56 6.02
N ILE A 75 -9.25 22.54 5.75
CA ILE A 75 -9.70 21.14 5.70
C ILE A 75 -9.38 20.35 6.96
N LEU A 76 -8.54 20.87 7.86
CA LEU A 76 -8.16 20.18 9.10
C LEU A 76 -9.35 19.93 10.01
N GLN A 77 -10.35 20.82 9.98
CA GLN A 77 -11.59 20.67 10.76
C GLN A 77 -12.38 19.40 10.43
N HIS A 78 -12.14 18.77 9.27
CA HIS A 78 -12.81 17.54 8.82
C HIS A 78 -12.05 16.25 9.16
N ILE A 79 -10.90 16.35 9.83
CA ILE A 79 -10.02 15.22 10.15
C ILE A 79 -10.09 14.95 11.64
N SER A 80 -10.37 13.71 12.04
CA SER A 80 -10.38 13.28 13.45
C SER A 80 -9.02 12.75 13.89
N SER A 81 -8.31 12.06 13.01
CA SER A 81 -6.95 11.58 13.24
C SER A 81 -6.18 11.53 11.92
N LYS A 82 -4.87 11.73 11.98
CA LYS A 82 -4.01 11.67 10.79
C LYS A 82 -2.67 11.02 11.11
N TYR A 83 -2.19 10.24 10.16
CA TYR A 83 -0.80 9.82 10.05
C TYR A 83 -0.20 10.47 8.81
N THR A 84 1.03 10.96 8.88
CA THR A 84 1.70 11.64 7.75
C THR A 84 3.15 11.20 7.65
N LEU A 85 3.60 10.94 6.42
CA LEU A 85 4.94 10.49 6.15
C LEU A 85 5.49 11.19 4.88
N PRO A 86 6.56 11.99 4.98
CA PRO A 86 7.21 12.56 3.82
C PRO A 86 7.98 11.48 3.06
N VAL A 87 7.79 11.42 1.74
CA VAL A 87 8.35 10.37 0.89
C VAL A 87 8.95 10.96 -0.39
N GLY A 88 10.11 10.42 -0.79
CA GLY A 88 10.75 10.73 -2.06
C GLY A 88 10.42 9.65 -3.09
N ILE A 89 9.65 10.01 -4.12
CA ILE A 89 9.32 9.10 -5.23
C ILE A 89 10.18 9.44 -6.46
N PRO A 90 10.77 8.47 -7.18
CA PRO A 90 11.45 8.72 -8.45
C PRO A 90 10.54 9.41 -9.48
N SER A 91 11.02 10.50 -10.10
CA SER A 91 10.23 11.30 -11.05
C SER A 91 9.68 10.47 -12.21
N LYS A 92 10.47 9.50 -12.70
CA LYS A 92 10.07 8.58 -13.78
C LYS A 92 8.87 7.72 -13.39
N LEU A 93 8.77 7.29 -12.12
CA LEU A 93 7.62 6.53 -11.64
C LEU A 93 6.38 7.42 -11.55
N LEU A 94 6.52 8.65 -11.06
CA LEU A 94 5.40 9.59 -10.97
C LEU A 94 4.86 9.99 -12.35
N SER A 95 5.74 10.31 -13.30
CA SER A 95 5.30 10.71 -14.65
C SER A 95 4.61 9.57 -15.39
N ALA A 96 5.06 8.32 -15.19
CA ALA A 96 4.45 7.15 -15.80
C ALA A 96 3.20 6.63 -15.05
N TYR A 97 2.96 7.09 -13.81
CA TYR A 97 1.92 6.52 -12.95
C TYR A 97 0.51 6.61 -13.53
N PRO A 98 0.03 7.75 -14.09
CA PRO A 98 -1.35 7.84 -14.59
C PRO A 98 -1.65 6.80 -15.68
N GLU A 99 -0.79 6.70 -16.69
CA GLU A 99 -0.92 5.74 -17.78
C GLU A 99 -0.76 4.30 -17.28
N LYS A 100 0.23 4.05 -16.43
CA LYS A 100 0.47 2.72 -15.84
C LYS A 100 -0.74 2.25 -15.02
N ASN A 101 -1.29 3.10 -14.17
CA ASN A 101 -2.44 2.76 -13.33
C ASN A 101 -3.70 2.53 -14.17
N ALA A 102 -3.96 3.37 -15.18
CA ALA A 102 -5.09 3.18 -16.10
C ALA A 102 -4.98 1.86 -16.87
N ARG A 103 -3.78 1.52 -17.37
CA ARG A 103 -3.52 0.25 -18.05
C ARG A 103 -3.77 -0.95 -17.13
N LEU A 104 -3.21 -0.94 -15.92
CA LEU A 104 -3.37 -2.02 -14.95
C LEU A 104 -4.84 -2.24 -14.57
N ILE A 105 -5.61 -1.17 -14.37
CA ILE A 105 -7.05 -1.26 -14.11
C ILE A 105 -7.80 -1.89 -15.29
N LYS A 106 -7.46 -1.50 -16.53
CA LYS A 106 -8.08 -2.07 -17.73
C LYS A 106 -7.76 -3.56 -17.90
N GLU A 107 -6.51 -3.95 -17.64
CA GLU A 107 -6.00 -5.31 -17.82
C GLU A 107 -6.40 -6.27 -16.69
N ALA A 108 -6.86 -5.75 -15.54
CA ALA A 108 -7.17 -6.55 -14.36
C ALA A 108 -8.17 -7.70 -14.62
N SER A 109 -9.20 -7.46 -15.43
CA SER A 109 -10.20 -8.49 -15.78
C SER A 109 -9.64 -9.69 -16.56
N SER A 110 -8.45 -9.53 -17.17
CA SER A 110 -7.77 -10.56 -17.96
C SER A 110 -6.65 -11.27 -17.20
N ALA A 111 -6.40 -10.89 -15.93
CA ALA A 111 -5.41 -11.55 -15.12
C ALA A 111 -5.83 -12.99 -14.77
N GLY A 112 -4.89 -13.92 -14.85
CA GLY A 112 -5.10 -15.31 -14.47
C GLY A 112 -4.84 -15.55 -12.97
N LEU A 113 -5.44 -16.61 -12.46
CA LEU A 113 -5.07 -17.22 -11.18
C LEU A 113 -4.13 -18.41 -11.43
N THR A 114 -3.36 -18.78 -10.42
CA THR A 114 -2.43 -19.92 -10.53
C THR A 114 -2.99 -21.24 -9.99
N GLY A 115 -4.14 -21.20 -9.33
CA GLY A 115 -4.71 -22.36 -8.61
C GLY A 115 -4.12 -22.54 -7.21
N SER A 116 -3.34 -21.58 -6.72
CA SER A 116 -2.73 -21.66 -5.39
C SER A 116 -3.77 -21.68 -4.27
N LEU A 117 -4.98 -21.18 -4.54
CA LEU A 117 -6.12 -21.20 -3.60
C LEU A 117 -6.83 -22.55 -3.49
N ASP A 118 -6.53 -23.55 -4.32
CA ASP A 118 -7.26 -24.82 -4.33
C ASP A 118 -6.91 -25.70 -3.11
N ASN A 119 -5.66 -25.61 -2.62
CA ASN A 119 -5.19 -26.30 -1.43
C ASN A 119 -4.11 -25.49 -0.69
N PRO A 120 -4.46 -24.33 -0.10
CA PRO A 120 -3.48 -23.42 0.47
C PRO A 120 -2.97 -23.93 1.82
N LYS A 121 -1.68 -23.70 2.10
CA LYS A 121 -1.17 -23.71 3.47
C LYS A 121 -1.73 -22.49 4.18
N MET A 122 -2.39 -22.69 5.32
CA MET A 122 -3.03 -21.61 6.08
C MET A 122 -2.51 -21.55 7.51
N PRO A 123 -1.51 -20.70 7.79
CA PRO A 123 -1.12 -20.38 9.16
C PRO A 123 -2.19 -19.55 9.88
N ASP A 124 -2.05 -19.45 11.21
CA ASP A 124 -3.02 -18.75 12.07
C ASP A 124 -3.13 -17.24 11.78
N SER A 125 -2.11 -16.62 11.17
CA SER A 125 -2.08 -15.18 10.91
C SER A 125 -1.41 -14.82 9.60
N SER A 126 -1.76 -13.64 9.06
CA SER A 126 -1.17 -13.08 7.84
C SER A 126 0.08 -12.22 8.11
N GLN A 127 0.62 -12.21 9.33
CA GLN A 127 1.71 -11.31 9.75
C GLN A 127 3.00 -11.47 8.92
N LYS A 128 3.20 -12.64 8.31
CA LYS A 128 4.33 -12.92 7.41
C LYS A 128 3.99 -12.78 5.93
N LEU A 129 2.84 -12.20 5.57
CA LEU A 129 2.26 -12.21 4.22
C LEU A 129 1.96 -13.63 3.72
N GLU A 130 1.21 -14.38 4.52
CA GLU A 130 0.72 -15.71 4.19
C GLU A 130 -0.81 -15.68 4.17
N LEU A 131 -1.47 -16.61 3.47
CA LEU A 131 -2.93 -16.67 3.47
C LEU A 131 -3.43 -17.26 4.80
N SER A 132 -4.01 -16.44 5.68
CA SER A 132 -4.65 -16.92 6.91
C SER A 132 -6.17 -17.12 6.73
N PRO A 133 -6.84 -17.87 7.63
CA PRO A 133 -8.29 -17.99 7.63
C PRO A 133 -9.03 -16.65 7.72
N GLU A 134 -8.50 -15.69 8.49
CA GLU A 134 -9.03 -14.33 8.58
C GLU A 134 -8.98 -13.61 7.22
N LEU A 135 -7.83 -13.68 6.54
CA LEU A 135 -7.65 -13.03 5.25
C LEU A 135 -8.51 -13.69 4.15
N LEU A 136 -8.67 -15.02 4.19
CA LEU A 136 -9.57 -15.75 3.30
C LEU A 136 -11.02 -15.29 3.48
N LYS A 137 -11.48 -15.19 4.74
CA LYS A 137 -12.82 -14.67 5.06
C LYS A 137 -12.98 -13.22 4.59
N PHE A 138 -11.98 -12.37 4.79
CA PHE A 138 -12.00 -11.00 4.30
C PHE A 138 -12.08 -10.94 2.77
N MET A 139 -11.33 -11.78 2.06
CA MET A 139 -11.39 -11.90 0.60
C MET A 139 -12.81 -12.24 0.15
N GLU A 140 -13.43 -13.28 0.73
CA GLU A 140 -14.81 -13.67 0.40
C GLU A 140 -15.84 -12.58 0.66
N GLN A 141 -15.66 -11.80 1.73
CA GLN A 141 -16.52 -10.67 2.05
C GLN A 141 -16.33 -9.52 1.06
N LEU A 142 -15.09 -9.14 0.78
CA LEU A 142 -14.78 -8.04 -0.12
C LEU A 142 -15.24 -8.34 -1.55
N LEU A 143 -15.13 -9.58 -2.03
CA LEU A 143 -15.59 -9.97 -3.37
C LEU A 143 -17.10 -9.74 -3.58
N LYS A 144 -17.90 -9.71 -2.51
CA LYS A 144 -19.35 -9.40 -2.61
C LYS A 144 -19.60 -7.91 -2.87
N GLU A 145 -18.65 -7.04 -2.50
CA GLU A 145 -18.76 -5.58 -2.61
C GLU A 145 -17.87 -5.01 -3.73
N HIS A 146 -16.75 -5.66 -4.01
CA HIS A 146 -15.68 -5.19 -4.88
C HIS A 146 -14.86 -6.36 -5.43
N ASP A 147 -15.23 -6.84 -6.63
CA ASP A 147 -14.45 -7.82 -7.41
C ASP A 147 -13.45 -7.15 -8.37
N GLY A 148 -13.11 -5.88 -8.12
CA GLY A 148 -12.22 -5.10 -8.97
C GLY A 148 -10.78 -5.03 -8.44
N PRO A 149 -9.92 -4.26 -9.14
CA PRO A 149 -8.56 -3.95 -8.72
C PRO A 149 -8.44 -3.53 -7.27
N VAL A 150 -7.43 -4.06 -6.59
CA VAL A 150 -7.06 -3.61 -5.24
C VAL A 150 -5.64 -3.06 -5.22
N THR A 151 -5.34 -2.30 -4.18
CA THR A 151 -4.01 -1.73 -3.96
C THR A 151 -3.52 -2.09 -2.57
N MET A 152 -2.33 -2.65 -2.48
CA MET A 152 -1.65 -2.95 -1.23
C MET A 152 -0.65 -1.84 -0.92
N LEU A 153 -0.89 -1.13 0.19
CA LEU A 153 0.07 -0.22 0.79
C LEU A 153 1.05 -1.02 1.65
N ASN A 154 2.34 -0.74 1.49
CA ASN A 154 3.40 -1.27 2.36
C ASN A 154 4.22 -0.10 2.89
N LEU A 155 4.32 0.00 4.21
CA LEU A 155 5.35 0.78 4.89
C LEU A 155 6.42 -0.22 5.35
N LEU A 156 7.67 0.03 4.98
CA LEU A 156 8.74 -0.96 5.08
C LEU A 156 9.82 -0.46 6.02
N LYS A 157 10.16 -1.31 7.00
CA LYS A 157 11.32 -1.13 7.87
C LYS A 157 12.25 -2.33 7.72
N PHE A 158 13.53 -2.05 7.52
CA PHE A 158 14.56 -3.06 7.34
C PHE A 158 15.43 -3.18 8.59
N LYS A 159 15.86 -4.41 8.87
CA LYS A 159 16.97 -4.66 9.78
C LYS A 159 18.26 -4.04 9.23
N PRO A 160 19.29 -3.79 10.07
CA PRO A 160 20.61 -3.37 9.60
C PRO A 160 21.11 -4.27 8.46
N ASN A 161 21.60 -3.65 7.38
CA ASN A 161 22.06 -4.32 6.15
C ASN A 161 20.98 -5.10 5.37
N GLY A 162 19.70 -4.99 5.75
CA GLY A 162 18.59 -5.73 5.15
C GLY A 162 18.19 -5.27 3.75
N LYS A 163 18.51 -4.02 3.39
CA LYS A 163 18.07 -3.38 2.13
C LYS A 163 18.50 -4.15 0.88
N GLN A 164 19.69 -4.74 0.86
CA GLN A 164 20.17 -5.50 -0.30
C GLN A 164 19.36 -6.78 -0.54
N SER A 165 19.05 -7.52 0.53
CA SER A 165 18.20 -8.73 0.43
C SER A 165 16.78 -8.35 0.03
N TYR A 166 16.25 -7.24 0.56
CA TYR A 166 14.93 -6.76 0.17
C TYR A 166 14.87 -6.30 -1.30
N TYR A 167 15.96 -5.70 -1.81
CA TYR A 167 16.07 -5.39 -3.23
C TYR A 167 16.03 -6.67 -4.09
N GLN A 168 16.70 -7.75 -3.68
CA GLN A 168 16.62 -9.06 -4.34
C GLN A 168 15.20 -9.63 -4.28
N TYR A 169 14.52 -9.52 -3.14
CA TYR A 169 13.10 -9.85 -3.02
C TYR A 169 12.27 -9.09 -4.07
N GLY A 170 12.48 -7.78 -4.22
CA GLY A 170 11.78 -6.94 -5.20
C GLY A 170 12.00 -7.39 -6.65
N GLN A 171 13.20 -7.85 -7.02
CA GLN A 171 13.47 -8.38 -8.36
C GLN A 171 12.69 -9.67 -8.63
N HIS A 172 12.66 -10.60 -7.68
CA HIS A 172 11.90 -11.84 -7.81
C HIS A 172 10.39 -11.63 -7.72
N PHE A 173 9.97 -10.67 -6.90
CA PHE A 173 8.57 -10.32 -6.70
C PHE A 173 7.88 -9.92 -8.01
N ILE A 174 8.57 -9.17 -8.88
CA ILE A 174 8.02 -8.76 -10.19
C ILE A 174 7.57 -9.97 -11.01
N GLU A 175 8.39 -11.02 -11.08
CA GLU A 175 8.06 -12.21 -11.87
C GLU A 175 6.91 -13.02 -11.26
N VAL A 176 6.88 -13.14 -9.93
CA VAL A 176 5.83 -13.89 -9.22
C VAL A 176 4.49 -13.15 -9.26
N ALA A 177 4.50 -11.84 -9.05
CA ALA A 177 3.31 -11.01 -9.02
C ALA A 177 2.68 -10.87 -10.42
N LYS A 178 3.51 -10.74 -11.47
CA LYS A 178 3.05 -10.57 -12.85
C LYS A 178 2.16 -11.71 -13.34
N LYS A 179 2.41 -12.95 -12.90
CA LYS A 179 1.55 -14.12 -13.21
C LYS A 179 0.09 -13.92 -12.79
N ARG A 180 -0.17 -13.05 -11.81
CA ARG A 180 -1.47 -12.78 -11.18
C ARG A 180 -1.95 -11.35 -11.44
N GLY A 181 -1.37 -10.68 -12.45
CA GLY A 181 -1.65 -9.27 -12.73
C GLY A 181 -1.16 -8.31 -11.65
N GLY A 182 -0.23 -8.73 -10.79
CA GLY A 182 0.35 -7.89 -9.75
C GLY A 182 1.48 -7.00 -10.29
N ASP A 183 1.54 -5.75 -9.83
CA ASP A 183 2.56 -4.79 -10.26
C ASP A 183 2.86 -3.73 -9.18
N ALA A 184 4.14 -3.47 -8.90
CA ALA A 184 4.57 -2.35 -8.06
C ALA A 184 4.40 -1.00 -8.78
N LYS A 185 3.29 -0.30 -8.51
CA LYS A 185 2.94 0.97 -9.16
C LYS A 185 3.83 2.13 -8.73
N ILE A 186 4.06 2.25 -7.42
CA ILE A 186 4.89 3.29 -6.81
C ILE A 186 5.80 2.63 -5.78
N VAL A 187 7.07 2.99 -5.81
CA VAL A 187 8.05 2.69 -4.76
C VAL A 187 8.84 3.95 -4.49
N GLY A 188 9.08 4.26 -3.23
CA GLY A 188 9.87 5.41 -2.83
C GLY A 188 10.51 5.26 -1.47
N ASN A 189 11.41 6.18 -1.15
CA ASN A 189 12.07 6.21 0.15
C ASN A 189 11.31 7.15 1.07
N VAL A 190 11.24 6.80 2.34
CA VAL A 190 10.76 7.70 3.38
C VAL A 190 11.88 8.70 3.67
N VAL A 191 11.51 9.98 3.78
CA VAL A 191 12.46 11.05 4.09
C VAL A 191 12.39 11.29 5.59
N ALA A 192 13.50 11.19 6.31
CA ALA A 192 13.50 11.50 7.73
C ALA A 192 13.19 12.99 7.93
N ALA A 193 12.20 13.30 8.77
CA ALA A 193 12.08 14.61 9.36
C ALA A 193 13.19 14.73 10.42
N ASP A 194 14.24 15.49 10.12
CA ASP A 194 15.23 15.95 11.08
C ASP A 194 16.03 14.88 11.85
N GLY A 195 16.54 13.87 11.13
CA GLY A 195 17.58 12.98 11.65
C GLY A 195 17.10 11.86 12.58
N ASP A 196 15.79 11.68 12.71
CA ASP A 196 15.23 10.60 13.51
C ASP A 196 15.39 9.25 12.78
N LYS A 197 16.23 8.37 13.33
CA LYS A 197 16.59 7.07 12.73
C LYS A 197 15.55 5.97 12.98
N GLY A 198 14.49 6.30 13.72
CA GLY A 198 13.40 5.39 14.08
C GLY A 198 12.21 5.38 13.12
N GLY A 199 12.28 6.05 11.96
CA GLY A 199 11.19 6.09 10.97
C GLY A 199 11.18 4.91 9.99
N TRP A 200 10.13 4.80 9.17
CA TRP A 200 10.07 3.85 8.07
C TRP A 200 11.19 4.11 7.06
N ASP A 201 11.60 3.09 6.29
CA ASP A 201 12.66 3.25 5.29
C ASP A 201 12.08 3.47 3.88
N GLU A 202 11.05 2.71 3.51
CA GLU A 202 10.44 2.74 2.18
C GLU A 202 8.91 2.65 2.21
N ILE A 203 8.28 3.18 1.16
CA ILE A 203 6.86 3.01 0.87
C ILE A 203 6.70 2.29 -0.47
N ALA A 204 5.79 1.33 -0.54
CA ALA A 204 5.40 0.69 -1.79
C ALA A 204 3.88 0.59 -1.93
N ILE A 205 3.38 0.92 -3.12
CA ILE A 205 1.97 0.83 -3.49
C ILE A 205 1.87 -0.15 -4.66
N VAL A 206 1.28 -1.32 -4.38
CA VAL A 206 1.25 -2.45 -5.31
C VAL A 206 -0.17 -2.69 -5.79
N HIS A 207 -0.35 -2.88 -7.10
CA HIS A 207 -1.60 -3.28 -7.72
C HIS A 207 -1.76 -4.80 -7.67
N TYR A 208 -3.01 -5.24 -7.51
CA TYR A 208 -3.46 -6.57 -7.87
C TYR A 208 -4.79 -6.46 -8.63
N ALA A 209 -5.03 -7.39 -9.55
CA ALA A 209 -6.23 -7.42 -10.36
C ALA A 209 -7.53 -7.57 -9.54
N SER A 210 -7.46 -8.29 -8.41
CA SER A 210 -8.49 -8.27 -7.35
C SER A 210 -7.91 -8.78 -6.03
N ILE A 211 -8.69 -8.74 -4.95
CA ILE A 211 -8.29 -9.35 -3.67
C ILE A 211 -8.04 -10.86 -3.79
N LYS A 212 -8.74 -11.53 -4.71
CA LYS A 212 -8.53 -12.94 -5.01
C LYS A 212 -7.14 -13.20 -5.60
N HIS A 213 -6.67 -12.34 -6.50
CA HIS A 213 -5.32 -12.43 -7.08
C HIS A 213 -4.22 -12.17 -6.05
N PHE A 214 -4.48 -11.26 -5.10
CA PHE A 214 -3.58 -11.07 -3.96
C PHE A 214 -3.50 -12.33 -3.10
N CYS A 215 -4.64 -12.91 -2.72
CA CYS A 215 -4.67 -14.12 -1.90
C CYS A 215 -4.07 -15.34 -2.63
N ASP A 216 -4.27 -15.47 -3.94
CA ASP A 216 -3.64 -16.50 -4.77
C ASP A 216 -2.11 -16.36 -4.81
N MET A 217 -1.58 -15.13 -4.72
CA MET A 217 -0.15 -14.92 -4.54
C MET A 217 0.30 -15.39 -3.15
N LEU A 218 -0.41 -15.02 -2.10
CA LEU A 218 -0.05 -15.36 -0.72
C LEU A 218 -0.13 -16.86 -0.45
N ALA A 219 -1.00 -17.59 -1.14
CA ALA A 219 -1.08 -19.05 -1.07
C ALA A 219 -0.02 -19.77 -1.91
N GLY A 220 0.63 -19.08 -2.85
CA GLY A 220 1.55 -19.69 -3.81
C GLY A 220 2.91 -20.01 -3.22
N GLU A 221 3.38 -21.24 -3.43
CA GLU A 221 4.73 -21.65 -3.01
C GLU A 221 5.83 -20.85 -3.72
N ASP A 222 5.58 -20.39 -4.95
CA ASP A 222 6.51 -19.55 -5.70
C ASP A 222 6.72 -18.17 -5.04
N TYR A 223 5.68 -17.62 -4.45
CA TYR A 223 5.78 -16.41 -3.63
C TYR A 223 6.41 -16.68 -2.27
N GLN A 224 5.97 -17.73 -1.56
CA GLN A 224 6.47 -17.99 -0.21
C GLN A 224 7.97 -18.31 -0.21
N ALA A 225 8.48 -19.00 -1.23
CA ALA A 225 9.92 -19.26 -1.36
C ALA A 225 10.76 -17.98 -1.40
N ILE A 226 10.30 -16.92 -2.09
CA ILE A 226 11.03 -15.64 -2.16
C ILE A 226 10.79 -14.77 -0.93
N ASN A 227 9.60 -14.86 -0.33
CA ASN A 227 9.25 -14.17 0.91
C ASN A 227 10.12 -14.67 2.07
N GLU A 228 10.20 -15.99 2.27
CA GLU A 228 11.00 -16.64 3.30
C GLU A 228 12.50 -16.40 3.11
N LYS A 229 12.98 -16.49 1.86
CA LYS A 229 14.41 -16.38 1.57
C LYS A 229 14.93 -14.95 1.67
N PHE A 230 14.20 -13.98 1.16
CA PHE A 230 14.74 -12.64 0.92
C PHE A 230 14.06 -11.52 1.71
N ARG A 231 12.79 -11.67 2.10
CA ARG A 231 12.02 -10.63 2.80
C ARG A 231 11.98 -10.85 4.32
N LEU A 232 11.43 -11.96 4.79
CA LEU A 232 11.25 -12.23 6.23
C LEU A 232 12.52 -12.09 7.08
N PRO A 233 13.71 -12.51 6.62
CA PRO A 233 14.94 -12.38 7.43
C PRO A 233 15.33 -10.94 7.69
N VAL A 234 14.92 -10.00 6.82
CA VAL A 234 15.39 -8.60 6.80
C VAL A 234 14.32 -7.57 7.10
N SER A 235 13.05 -7.95 7.20
CA SER A 235 11.96 -7.08 7.64
C SER A 235 11.88 -7.02 9.16
N VAL A 236 11.50 -5.86 9.69
CA VAL A 236 11.16 -5.62 11.10
C VAL A 236 9.65 -5.70 11.29
#